data_AF-A0A455U9U7-F1
#
_entry.id   AF-A0A455U9U7-F1
#
_cell.length_a   1.000
_cell.length_b   1.000
_cell.length_c   1.000
_cell.angle_alpha   90.00
_cell.angle_beta   90.00
_cell.angle_gamma   90.00
#
_symmetry.space_group_name_H-M   'P 1'
#
loop_
_entity.id
_entity.type
_entity.pdbx_description
1 polymer ?
#
loop_
_entity_poly.entity_id
_entity_poly.type
_entity_poly.pdbx_seq_one_letter_code
_entity_poly.pdbx_strand_id
1 'polypeptide(L)' 'MSVYAINHPLVQHKLGLMREVDLSTKSFRELAGEVAKLLTYEATKGLELEDHEIQGWNGEPIATRRLKGKK' A
#
# COMPACT_ATOMS: atom_id res chain seq x y z
N MET A 1 13.56 -8.53 17.93
CA MET A 1 12.37 -7.98 17.25
C MET A 1 12.86 -6.93 16.27
N SER A 2 12.70 -7.14 14.95
CA SER A 2 13.10 -6.15 13.94
C SER A 2 11.99 -5.11 13.80
N VAL A 3 12.28 -3.86 14.16
CA VAL A 3 11.38 -2.74 13.93
C VAL A 3 11.76 -2.09 12.61
N TYR A 4 10.79 -1.96 11.69
CA TYR A 4 10.98 -1.23 10.44
C TYR A 4 10.27 0.12 10.52
N ALA A 5 11.05 1.18 10.74
CA ALA A 5 10.51 2.53 10.82
C ALA A 5 10.24 3.08 9.41
N ILE A 6 8.98 3.44 9.12
CA ILE A 6 8.59 4.03 7.84
C ILE A 6 8.81 5.54 7.89
N ASN A 7 9.92 5.99 7.32
CA ASN A 7 10.33 7.39 7.24
C ASN A 7 9.88 8.06 5.93
N HIS A 8 8.58 8.04 5.65
CA HIS A 8 8.01 8.65 4.45
C HIS A 8 7.40 10.04 4.75
N PRO A 9 7.70 11.11 3.97
CA PRO A 9 7.22 12.47 4.25
C PRO A 9 5.69 12.57 4.40
N LEU A 10 4.93 11.90 3.53
CA LEU A 10 3.46 11.89 3.61
C LEU A 10 2.93 11.20 4.87
N VAL A 11 3.61 10.17 5.37
CA VAL A 11 3.21 9.49 6.61
C VAL A 11 3.44 10.44 7.78
N GLN A 12 4.60 11.09 7.84
CA GLN A 12 4.92 12.06 8.89
C GLN A 12 3.95 13.25 8.89
N HIS A 13 3.67 13.83 7.72
CA HIS A 13 2.73 14.93 7.56
C HIS A 13 1.32 14.56 8.05
N LYS A 14 0.77 13.42 7.59
CA LYS A 14 -0.57 12.98 7.99
C LYS A 14 -0.66 12.62 9.47
N LEU A 15 0.38 11.99 10.03
CA LEU A 15 0.47 11.76 11.47
C LEU A 15 0.52 13.07 12.26
N GLY A 16 1.11 14.13 11.71
CA GLY A 16 1.06 15.48 12.28
C GLY A 16 -0.37 15.99 12.38
N LEU A 17 -1.12 15.96 11.27
CA LEU A 17 -2.54 16.36 11.23
C LEU A 17 -3.41 15.52 12.18
N MET A 18 -3.17 14.21 12.27
CA MET A 18 -3.90 13.30 13.16
C MET A 18 -3.74 13.63 14.65
N ARG A 19 -2.74 14.43 15.03
CA ARG A 19 -2.46 14.83 16.42
C ARG A 19 -3.06 16.18 16.80
N GLU A 20 -3.77 16.85 15.89
CA GLU A 20 -4.48 18.10 16.19
C GLU A 20 -5.58 17.86 17.23
N VAL A 21 -5.64 18.72 18.26
CA VAL A 21 -6.52 18.53 19.42
C VAL A 21 -8.01 18.58 19.06
N ASP A 22 -8.38 19.45 18.12
CA ASP A 22 -9.77 19.66 17.70
C ASP A 22 -10.15 18.86 16.44
N LEU A 23 -9.36 17.85 16.07
CA LEU A 23 -9.61 17.04 14.88
C LEU A 23 -10.91 16.23 15.02
N SER A 24 -11.81 16.38 14.06
CA SER A 24 -13.05 15.62 14.04
C SER A 24 -12.78 14.11 13.90
N THR A 25 -13.62 13.27 14.51
CA THR A 25 -13.52 11.81 14.37
C THR A 25 -13.63 11.34 12.92
N LYS A 26 -14.38 12.09 12.08
CA LYS A 26 -14.49 11.81 10.64
C LYS A 26 -13.13 11.99 9.96
N SER A 27 -12.52 13.16 10.14
CA SER A 27 -11.22 13.50 9.55
C SER A 27 -10.11 12.59 10.04
N PHE A 28 -10.12 12.20 11.33
CA PHE A 28 -9.18 11.22 11.86
C PHE A 28 -9.29 9.87 11.14
N ARG A 29 -10.50 9.35 10.92
CA ARG A 29 -10.70 8.09 10.19
C ARG A 29 -10.23 8.17 8.73
N GLU A 30 -10.47 9.30 8.07
CA GLU A 30 -10.01 9.55 6.70
C GLU A 30 -8.47 9.52 6.64
N LEU A 31 -7.80 10.29 7.51
CA LEU A 31 -6.34 10.32 7.60
C LEU A 31 -5.75 8.95 7.99
N ALA A 32 -6.36 8.24 8.92
CA ALA A 32 -5.93 6.90 9.30
C ALA A 32 -6.01 5.92 8.11
N GLY A 33 -7.07 6.01 7.31
CA GLY A 33 -7.21 5.22 6.08
C GLY A 33 -6.13 5.56 5.04
N GLU A 34 -5.75 6.82 4.91
CA GLU A 34 -4.67 7.24 4.03
C GLU A 34 -3.29 6.76 4.50
N VAL A 35 -3.00 6.87 5.80
CA VAL A 35 -1.77 6.33 6.39
C VAL A 35 -1.73 4.81 6.19
N ALA A 36 -2.82 4.10 6.44
CA ALA A 36 -2.89 2.65 6.25
C ALA A 36 -2.57 2.21 4.81
N LYS A 37 -3.01 2.97 3.80
CA LYS A 37 -2.66 2.70 2.39
C LYS A 37 -1.16 2.82 2.14
N LEU A 38 -0.53 3.88 2.66
CA LEU A 38 0.92 4.10 2.53
C LEU A 38 1.70 2.99 3.23
N LEU A 39 1.28 2.58 4.42
CA LEU A 39 1.91 1.49 5.16
C LEU A 39 1.73 0.15 4.44
N THR A 40 0.55 -0.12 3.88
CA THR A 40 0.29 -1.35 3.10
C THR A 40 1.20 -1.43 1.88
N TYR A 41 1.41 -0.32 1.17
CA TYR A 41 2.31 -0.27 0.02
C TYR A 41 3.73 -0.69 0.41
N GLU A 42 4.28 -0.11 1.48
CA GLU A 42 5.62 -0.48 1.97
C GLU A 42 5.67 -1.91 2.53
N ALA A 43 4.65 -2.33 3.28
CA ALA A 43 4.59 -3.67 3.88
C ALA A 43 4.50 -4.79 2.83
N THR A 44 3.92 -4.51 1.66
CA THR A 44 3.74 -5.49 0.58
C THR A 44 4.86 -5.47 -0.45
N LYS A 45 5.89 -4.63 -0.28
CA LYS A 45 7.00 -4.48 -1.23
C LYS A 45 7.77 -5.78 -1.51
N GLY A 46 7.83 -6.68 -0.53
CA GLY A 46 8.54 -7.96 -0.62
C GLY A 46 7.69 -9.14 -1.09
N LEU A 47 6.42 -8.94 -1.49
CA LEU A 47 5.58 -10.05 -1.93
C LEU A 47 6.14 -10.70 -3.19
N GLU A 48 6.25 -12.03 -3.16
CA GLU A 48 6.77 -12.80 -4.28
C GLU A 48 5.80 -12.79 -5.47
N LEU A 49 6.36 -12.73 -6.67
CA LEU A 49 5.64 -12.84 -7.93
C LEU A 49 6.05 -14.12 -8.67
N GLU A 50 5.13 -14.67 -9.46
CA GLU A 50 5.35 -15.81 -10.36
C GLU A 50 5.02 -15.44 -11.81
N ASP A 51 5.64 -16.15 -12.77
CA ASP A 51 5.36 -15.96 -14.19
C ASP A 51 3.95 -16.46 -14.53
N HIS A 52 3.23 -15.66 -15.31
CA HIS A 52 1.88 -15.98 -15.72
C HIS A 52 1.60 -15.43 -17.11
N GLU A 53 0.94 -16.21 -17.95
CA GLU A 53 0.53 -15.78 -19.29
C GLU A 53 -0.95 -15.37 -19.27
N ILE A 54 -1.25 -14.22 -19.86
CA ILE A 54 -2.62 -13.74 -20.05
C ILE A 54 -2.89 -13.46 -21.53
N GLN A 55 -4.16 -13.48 -21.91
CA GLN A 55 -4.58 -13.05 -23.23
C GLN A 55 -4.50 -11.52 -23.34
N GLY A 56 -3.68 -11.03 -24.27
CA GLY A 56 -3.52 -9.61 -24.56
C GLY A 56 -4.74 -9.01 -25.26
N TRP A 57 -4.91 -7.70 -25.11
CA TRP A 57 -5.97 -6.93 -25.79
C TRP A 57 -5.87 -7.00 -27.32
N ASN A 58 -4.68 -7.29 -27.84
CA ASN A 58 -4.38 -7.45 -29.26
C ASN A 58 -4.63 -8.88 -29.79
N GLY A 59 -5.13 -9.80 -28.96
CA GLY A 59 -5.35 -11.18 -29.37
C GLY A 59 -4.13 -12.10 -29.23
N GLU A 60 -3.00 -11.60 -28.74
CA GLU A 60 -1.78 -12.40 -28.55
C GLU A 60 -1.50 -12.68 -27.06
N PRO A 61 -0.86 -13.81 -26.71
CA PRO A 61 -0.45 -14.07 -25.33
C PRO A 61 0.62 -13.08 -24.86
N ILE A 62 0.48 -12.57 -23.63
CA ILE A 62 1.42 -11.64 -22.99
C ILE A 62 1.92 -12.26 -21.68
N ALA A 63 3.26 -12.32 -21.54
CA ALA A 63 3.90 -12.69 -20.30
C ALA A 63 3.75 -11.58 -19.24
N THR A 64 3.25 -11.95 -18.07
CA THR A 64 3.01 -11.05 -16.93
C THR A 64 3.50 -11.69 -15.63
N ARG A 65 3.47 -10.92 -14.54
CA ARG A 65 3.83 -11.38 -13.20
C ARG A 65 2.61 -11.32 -12.30
N ARG A 66 2.26 -12.43 -11.65
CA ARG A 66 1.13 -12.54 -10.71
C ARG A 66 1.65 -12.71 -9.28
N LEU A 67 0.92 -12.23 -8.28
CA LEU A 67 1.21 -12.53 -6.87
C LEU A 67 1.18 -14.05 -6.64
N LYS A 68 2.30 -14.58 -6.15
CA LYS A 68 2.46 -16.01 -5.86
C LYS A 68 1.46 -16.46 -4.79
N GLY A 69 0.82 -17.61 -5.01
CA GLY A 69 -0.14 -18.18 -4.06
C GLY A 69 -1.53 -17.54 -4.08
N LYS A 70 -1.79 -16.56 -4.96
CA LYS A 70 -3.14 -16.05 -5.21
C LYS A 70 -3.88 -17.05 -6.09
N LYS A 71 -4.90 -17.76 -5.57
CA LYS A 71 -5.88 -18.51 -6.40
C LYS A 71 -6.75 -17.54 -7.20
#